data_AF-A0A5Q2W0Y2-F1
#
_entry.id   AF-A0A5Q2W0Y2-F1
#
_cell.length_a   1.000
_cell.length_b   1.000
_cell.length_c   1.000
_cell.angle_alpha   90.00
_cell.angle_beta   90.00
_cell.angle_gamma   90.00
#
_symmetry.space_group_name_H-M   'P 1'
#
loop_
_entity.id
_entity.type
_entity.pdbx_description
1 polymer ?
#
loop_
_entity_poly.entity_id
_entity_poly.type
_entity_poly.pdbx_seq_one_letter_code
_entity_poly.pdbx_strand_id
1 'polypeptide(L)'
;MNTAQSGRRVLVVVPWALTVILALLSAYLLLGPGGISSIFSASERAYALAMILIGAASLTTAISSLVLVRKVSRRDDTGARSELLRATLDAWSRWSDTTRDSRVLLSEQLGTDTITHTQADALVHRPLRLHDRHGRELDEQQARDVLYAMISVLNGLERIAIGVNTGAYDRKLLTAVGGTIIKRSFTRFSPYVERRRESAQAHSGQSRAFVELEILVSEIPEAVVDHARLKKLNEGRR
;
A
#
# COMPACT_ATOMS: atom_id res chain seq x y z
N MET A 1 -38.11 -13.70 1.07
CA MET A 1 -38.73 -12.48 0.48
C MET A 1 -37.60 -11.50 0.20
N ASN A 2 -37.27 -11.33 -1.08
CA ASN A 2 -36.16 -10.49 -1.56
C ASN A 2 -36.68 -9.09 -1.88
N THR A 3 -36.17 -8.06 -1.19
CA THR A 3 -36.37 -6.66 -1.57
C THR A 3 -35.25 -6.22 -2.50
N ALA A 4 -35.58 -6.13 -3.80
CA ALA A 4 -34.72 -5.59 -4.83
C ALA A 4 -34.51 -4.07 -4.61
N GLN A 5 -33.26 -3.66 -4.40
CA GLN A 5 -32.87 -2.26 -4.47
C GLN A 5 -32.85 -1.82 -5.94
N SER A 6 -33.79 -0.94 -6.26
CA SER A 6 -33.91 -0.19 -7.51
C SER A 6 -32.64 0.64 -7.77
N GLY A 7 -31.82 0.17 -8.69
CA GLY A 7 -30.72 0.94 -9.24
C GLY A 7 -31.28 2.08 -10.10
N ARG A 8 -31.15 3.33 -9.61
CA ARG A 8 -31.31 4.53 -10.43
C ARG A 8 -30.31 4.47 -11.58
N ARG A 9 -30.77 4.08 -12.77
CA ARG A 9 -30.05 4.32 -14.02
C ARG A 9 -30.07 5.82 -14.27
N VAL A 10 -28.98 6.50 -13.91
CA VAL A 10 -28.72 7.84 -14.41
C VAL A 10 -28.62 7.70 -15.92
N LEU A 11 -29.65 8.14 -16.64
CA LEU A 11 -29.61 8.29 -18.08
C LEU A 11 -28.52 9.31 -18.36
N VAL A 12 -27.34 8.82 -18.75
CA VAL A 12 -26.31 9.66 -19.36
C VAL A 12 -26.89 10.09 -20.69
N VAL A 13 -27.60 11.22 -20.68
CA VAL A 13 -28.04 11.90 -21.91
C VAL A 13 -26.78 12.14 -22.71
N VAL A 14 -26.71 11.46 -23.84
CA VAL A 14 -25.45 11.16 -24.48
C VAL A 14 -24.86 12.45 -25.07
N PRO A 15 -23.60 12.80 -24.77
CA PRO A 15 -22.98 14.06 -25.20
C PRO A 15 -23.07 14.34 -26.70
N TRP A 16 -23.21 13.30 -27.54
CA TRP A 16 -23.33 13.43 -28.98
C TRP A 16 -24.63 14.11 -29.43
N ALA A 17 -25.72 13.97 -28.68
CA ALA A 17 -26.98 14.63 -29.03
C ALA A 17 -26.83 16.16 -28.94
N LEU A 18 -26.11 16.63 -27.91
CA LEU A 18 -25.88 18.05 -27.69
C LEU A 18 -24.95 18.66 -28.75
N THR A 19 -23.92 17.92 -29.18
CA THR A 19 -23.04 18.34 -30.28
C THR A 19 -23.74 18.38 -31.63
N VAL A 20 -24.62 17.41 -31.91
CA VAL A 20 -25.42 17.39 -33.14
C VAL A 20 -26.42 18.55 -33.15
N ILE A 21 -27.08 18.83 -32.02
CA ILE A 21 -27.98 19.97 -31.87
C ILE A 21 -27.22 21.29 -32.10
N LEU A 22 -26.03 21.45 -31.50
CA LEU A 22 -25.22 22.67 -31.68
C LEU A 22 -24.76 22.87 -33.13
N ALA A 23 -24.34 21.79 -33.79
CA ALA A 23 -23.92 21.83 -35.20
C ALA A 23 -25.09 22.20 -36.12
N LEU A 24 -26.27 21.62 -35.89
CA LEU A 24 -27.49 21.93 -36.65
C LEU A 24 -27.96 23.37 -36.42
N LEU A 25 -27.90 23.88 -35.17
CA LEU A 25 -28.23 25.27 -34.85
C LEU A 25 -27.26 26.25 -35.53
N SER A 26 -25.97 25.93 -35.55
CA SER A 26 -24.94 26.76 -36.18
C SER A 26 -25.12 26.81 -37.70
N ALA A 27 -25.41 25.66 -38.32
CA ALA A 27 -25.73 25.58 -39.75
C ALA A 27 -27.00 26.37 -40.09
N TYR A 28 -28.04 26.29 -39.26
CA TYR A 28 -29.28 27.05 -39.44
C TYR A 28 -29.08 28.57 -39.33
N LEU A 29 -28.26 29.04 -38.39
CA LEU A 29 -27.91 30.46 -38.25
C LEU A 29 -27.10 31.01 -39.44
N LEU A 30 -26.31 30.17 -40.09
CA LEU A 30 -25.48 30.53 -41.25
C LEU A 30 -26.22 30.43 -42.59
N LEU A 31 -27.17 29.50 -42.72
CA LEU A 31 -27.82 29.15 -43.99
C LEU A 31 -29.32 29.47 -44.04
N GLY A 32 -29.94 29.83 -42.90
CA GLY A 32 -31.38 30.07 -42.80
C GLY A 32 -31.82 31.40 -43.44
N PRO A 33 -33.07 31.47 -43.95
CA PRO A 33 -33.63 32.69 -44.51
C PRO A 33 -33.88 33.69 -43.36
N GLY A 34 -32.95 34.63 -43.19
CA GLY A 34 -32.92 35.59 -42.07
C GLY A 34 -31.67 35.50 -41.18
N GLY A 35 -30.74 34.59 -41.47
CA GLY A 35 -29.44 34.52 -40.79
C GLY A 35 -28.47 35.62 -41.25
N ILE A 36 -27.29 35.70 -40.62
CA ILE A 36 -26.22 36.71 -40.84
C ILE A 36 -25.58 36.65 -42.25
N SER A 37 -26.19 35.88 -43.13
CA SER A 37 -25.90 35.65 -44.54
C SER A 37 -25.90 36.90 -45.44
N SER A 38 -26.27 38.08 -44.96
CA SER A 38 -26.12 39.33 -45.75
C SER A 38 -24.78 40.04 -45.51
N ILE A 39 -24.02 39.66 -44.48
CA ILE A 39 -22.84 40.41 -44.01
C ILE A 39 -21.52 39.82 -44.51
N PHE A 40 -21.49 38.54 -44.88
CA PHE A 40 -20.26 37.82 -45.23
C PHE A 40 -20.24 37.30 -46.67
N SER A 41 -19.09 37.42 -47.32
CA SER A 41 -18.84 36.92 -48.67
C SER A 41 -18.87 35.38 -48.74
N ALA A 42 -19.09 34.82 -49.92
CA ALA A 42 -19.24 33.36 -50.10
C ALA A 42 -17.99 32.57 -49.64
N SER A 43 -16.80 33.14 -49.77
CA SER A 43 -15.53 32.55 -49.31
C SER A 43 -15.41 32.50 -47.79
N GLU A 44 -15.87 33.53 -47.08
CA GLU A 44 -15.83 33.59 -45.61
C GLU A 44 -16.78 32.58 -44.96
N ARG A 45 -17.91 32.27 -45.61
CA ARG A 45 -18.85 31.24 -45.14
C ARG A 45 -18.26 29.83 -45.21
N ALA A 46 -17.49 29.54 -46.26
CA ALA A 46 -16.84 28.25 -46.41
C ALA A 46 -15.77 28.02 -45.32
N TYR A 47 -15.01 29.06 -44.98
CA TYR A 47 -14.03 29.00 -43.89
C TYR A 47 -14.67 28.86 -42.50
N ALA A 48 -15.75 29.60 -42.23
CA ALA A 48 -16.46 29.51 -40.95
C ALA A 48 -17.07 28.11 -40.73
N LEU A 49 -17.67 27.52 -41.77
CA LEU A 49 -18.20 26.15 -41.71
C LEU A 49 -17.10 25.11 -41.54
N ALA A 50 -15.97 25.26 -42.23
CA ALA A 50 -14.83 24.36 -42.06
C ALA A 50 -14.27 24.39 -40.63
N MET A 51 -14.15 25.58 -40.02
CA MET A 51 -13.67 25.72 -38.64
C MET A 51 -14.63 25.12 -37.60
N ILE A 52 -15.94 25.27 -37.79
CA ILE A 52 -16.95 24.66 -36.92
C ILE A 52 -16.92 23.13 -37.03
N LEU A 53 -16.75 22.60 -38.25
CA LEU A 53 -16.64 21.15 -38.48
C LEU A 53 -15.36 20.57 -37.87
N ILE A 54 -14.22 21.27 -37.98
CA ILE A 54 -12.95 20.87 -37.35
C ILE A 54 -13.06 20.91 -35.81
N GLY A 55 -13.74 21.92 -35.25
CA GLY A 55 -14.02 22.02 -33.81
C GLY A 55 -14.96 20.92 -33.29
N ALA A 56 -15.97 20.56 -34.07
CA ALA A 56 -16.90 19.48 -33.71
C ALA A 56 -16.23 18.09 -33.77
N ALA A 57 -15.39 17.85 -34.78
CA ALA A 57 -14.63 16.61 -34.90
C ALA A 57 -13.67 16.40 -33.71
N SER A 58 -12.97 17.45 -33.29
CA SER A 58 -12.01 17.38 -32.16
C SER A 58 -12.71 17.16 -30.79
N LEU A 59 -13.94 17.64 -30.61
CA LEU A 59 -14.73 17.34 -29.40
C LEU A 59 -15.16 15.87 -29.33
N THR A 60 -15.45 15.24 -30.47
CA THR A 60 -15.85 13.81 -30.50
C THR A 60 -14.69 12.86 -30.20
N THR A 61 -13.46 13.19 -30.60
CA THR A 61 -12.26 12.39 -30.28
C THR A 61 -11.92 12.47 -28.78
N ALA A 62 -12.04 13.65 -28.17
CA ALA A 62 -11.77 13.86 -26.75
C ALA A 62 -12.79 13.17 -25.81
N ILE A 63 -14.05 13.06 -26.24
CA ILE A 63 -15.08 12.36 -25.47
C ILE A 63 -14.95 10.84 -25.64
N SER A 64 -14.56 10.38 -26.83
CA SER A 64 -14.33 8.95 -27.09
C SER A 64 -13.15 8.39 -26.29
N SER A 65 -12.08 9.19 -26.10
CA SER A 65 -10.96 8.80 -25.25
C SER A 65 -11.33 8.70 -23.76
N LEU A 66 -12.18 9.59 -23.25
CA LEU A 66 -12.65 9.54 -21.85
C LEU A 66 -13.52 8.32 -21.53
N VAL A 67 -14.34 7.86 -22.49
CA VAL A 67 -15.23 6.70 -22.32
C VAL A 67 -14.48 5.37 -22.44
N LEU A 68 -13.48 5.29 -23.32
CA LEU A 68 -12.59 4.12 -23.43
C LEU A 68 -11.70 3.97 -22.18
N VAL A 69 -11.14 5.06 -21.64
CA VAL A 69 -10.36 5.04 -20.39
C VAL A 69 -11.20 4.52 -19.21
N ARG A 70 -12.47 4.92 -19.10
CA ARG A 70 -13.34 4.46 -17.99
C ARG A 70 -13.81 3.01 -18.10
N LYS A 71 -13.90 2.43 -19.30
CA LYS A 71 -14.33 1.03 -19.49
C LYS A 71 -13.16 0.04 -19.46
N VAL A 72 -11.96 0.46 -19.85
CA VAL A 72 -10.74 -0.37 -19.75
C VAL A 72 -10.23 -0.42 -18.30
N SER A 73 -10.33 0.66 -17.52
CA SER A 73 -9.92 0.66 -16.11
C SER A 73 -10.77 -0.21 -15.16
N ARG A 74 -11.91 -0.78 -15.57
CA ARG A 74 -12.73 -1.61 -14.65
C ARG A 74 -12.55 -3.11 -14.82
N ARG A 75 -11.80 -3.57 -15.83
CA ARG A 75 -11.62 -5.02 -16.10
C ARG A 75 -10.25 -5.56 -15.66
N ASP A 76 -9.22 -4.70 -15.62
CA ASP A 76 -7.87 -5.09 -15.16
C ASP A 76 -7.65 -4.91 -13.64
N ASP A 77 -8.46 -4.07 -12.98
CA ASP A 77 -8.34 -3.81 -11.53
C ASP A 77 -8.54 -5.06 -10.66
N THR A 78 -9.39 -6.00 -11.08
CA THR A 78 -9.63 -7.24 -10.34
C THR A 78 -8.46 -8.22 -10.44
N GLY A 79 -7.77 -8.25 -11.60
CA GLY A 79 -6.60 -9.10 -11.81
C GLY A 79 -5.40 -8.60 -11.03
N ALA A 80 -5.07 -7.32 -11.20
CA ALA A 80 -3.97 -6.66 -10.48
C ALA A 80 -4.17 -6.73 -8.96
N ARG A 81 -5.40 -6.51 -8.47
CA ARG A 81 -5.70 -6.65 -7.04
C ARG A 81 -5.55 -8.09 -6.56
N SER A 82 -6.02 -9.07 -7.32
CA SER A 82 -5.87 -10.48 -6.93
C SER A 82 -4.39 -10.89 -6.87
N GLU A 83 -3.56 -10.39 -7.78
CA GLU A 83 -2.12 -10.64 -7.81
C GLU A 83 -1.42 -10.02 -6.61
N LEU A 84 -1.73 -8.75 -6.31
CA LEU A 84 -1.22 -8.04 -5.13
C LEU A 84 -1.55 -8.78 -3.82
N LEU A 85 -2.80 -9.24 -3.67
CA LEU A 85 -3.23 -10.00 -2.48
C LEU A 85 -2.46 -11.32 -2.35
N ARG A 86 -2.27 -12.06 -3.45
CA ARG A 86 -1.49 -13.30 -3.46
C ARG A 86 -0.03 -13.05 -3.13
N ALA A 87 0.61 -12.10 -3.79
CA ALA A 87 2.00 -11.73 -3.55
C ALA A 87 2.24 -11.36 -2.07
N THR A 88 1.29 -10.65 -1.46
CA THR A 88 1.34 -10.28 -0.03
C THR A 88 1.26 -11.49 0.88
N LEU A 89 0.32 -12.40 0.63
CA LEU A 89 0.17 -13.63 1.42
C LEU A 89 1.38 -14.55 1.27
N ASP A 90 1.89 -14.70 0.05
CA ASP A 90 3.07 -15.52 -0.23
C ASP A 90 4.32 -14.95 0.44
N ALA A 91 4.52 -13.62 0.38
CA ALA A 91 5.61 -12.96 1.08
C ALA A 91 5.51 -13.11 2.60
N TRP A 92 4.30 -12.93 3.14
CA TRP A 92 4.03 -13.12 4.57
C TRP A 92 4.26 -14.56 5.03
N SER A 93 3.70 -15.55 4.32
CA SER A 93 3.87 -16.96 4.64
C SER A 93 5.33 -17.35 4.56
N ARG A 94 6.03 -16.97 3.49
CA ARG A 94 7.45 -17.27 3.31
C ARG A 94 8.28 -16.72 4.46
N TRP A 95 8.08 -15.46 4.85
CA TRP A 95 8.78 -14.89 6.00
C TRP A 95 8.42 -15.63 7.30
N SER A 96 7.13 -15.93 7.50
CA SER A 96 6.66 -16.63 8.69
C SER A 96 7.33 -17.99 8.84
N ASP A 97 7.41 -18.74 7.75
CA ASP A 97 7.95 -20.11 7.71
C ASP A 97 9.47 -20.11 7.84
N THR A 98 10.18 -19.29 7.05
CA THR A 98 11.65 -19.28 7.05
C THR A 98 12.27 -18.70 8.31
N THR A 99 11.55 -17.85 9.05
CA THR A 99 12.06 -17.25 10.30
C THR A 99 11.51 -17.93 11.55
N ARG A 100 10.73 -19.02 11.42
CA ARG A 100 10.15 -19.73 12.56
C ARG A 100 11.20 -20.15 13.58
N ASP A 101 12.24 -20.84 13.13
CA ASP A 101 13.29 -21.36 14.02
C ASP A 101 14.11 -20.23 14.66
N SER A 102 14.39 -19.17 13.89
CA SER A 102 15.01 -17.96 14.42
C SER A 102 14.16 -17.32 15.52
N ARG A 103 12.84 -17.22 15.36
CA ARG A 103 11.95 -16.67 16.39
C ARG A 103 11.89 -17.55 17.64
N VAL A 104 11.89 -18.87 17.47
CA VAL A 104 11.94 -19.83 18.59
C VAL A 104 13.25 -19.66 19.36
N LEU A 105 14.40 -19.69 18.68
CA LEU A 105 15.71 -19.48 19.28
C LEU A 105 15.77 -18.15 20.05
N LEU A 106 15.29 -17.06 19.45
CA LEU A 106 15.26 -15.76 20.10
C LEU A 106 14.38 -15.77 21.35
N SER A 107 13.24 -16.47 21.33
CA SER A 107 12.36 -16.57 22.50
C SER A 107 12.92 -17.46 23.61
N GLU A 108 13.66 -18.51 23.25
CA GLU A 108 14.37 -19.36 24.21
C GLU A 108 15.52 -18.61 24.87
N GLN A 109 16.33 -17.90 24.09
CA GLN A 109 17.54 -17.24 24.57
C GLN A 109 17.27 -15.88 25.22
N LEU A 110 16.41 -15.05 24.63
CA LEU A 110 16.19 -13.67 25.08
C LEU A 110 14.82 -13.43 25.73
N GLY A 111 13.98 -14.46 25.86
CA GLY A 111 12.62 -14.32 26.39
C GLY A 111 11.63 -13.75 25.35
N THR A 112 10.41 -13.39 25.76
CA THR A 112 9.38 -12.88 24.83
C THR A 112 9.16 -11.38 24.87
N ASP A 113 9.79 -10.73 25.84
CA ASP A 113 9.66 -9.31 26.12
C ASP A 113 10.69 -8.52 25.32
N THR A 114 10.57 -7.19 25.37
CA THR A 114 11.54 -6.29 24.77
C THR A 114 12.92 -6.53 25.35
N ILE A 115 13.93 -6.65 24.47
CA ILE A 115 15.31 -6.85 24.90
C ILE A 115 15.78 -5.64 25.70
N THR A 116 16.67 -5.85 26.66
CA THR A 116 17.19 -4.73 27.46
C THR A 116 18.18 -3.88 26.64
N HIS A 117 18.39 -2.63 27.03
CA HIS A 117 19.45 -1.80 26.44
C HIS A 117 20.84 -2.44 26.56
N THR A 118 21.09 -3.17 27.66
CA THR A 118 22.35 -3.92 27.86
C THR A 118 22.50 -5.06 26.86
N GLN A 119 21.43 -5.82 26.60
CA GLN A 119 21.43 -6.87 25.57
C GLN A 119 21.60 -6.26 24.17
N ALA A 120 20.92 -5.15 23.89
CA ALA A 120 21.06 -4.43 22.63
C ALA A 120 22.50 -3.94 22.40
N ASP A 121 23.13 -3.36 23.42
CA ASP A 121 24.52 -2.90 23.35
C ASP A 121 25.49 -4.07 23.10
N ALA A 122 25.29 -5.19 23.81
CA ALA A 122 26.05 -6.43 23.63
C ALA A 122 25.90 -7.06 22.23
N LEU A 123 24.75 -6.86 21.57
CA LEU A 123 24.49 -7.33 20.20
C LEU A 123 25.13 -6.46 19.13
N VAL A 124 25.41 -5.19 19.43
CA VAL A 124 26.00 -4.21 18.49
C VAL A 124 27.53 -4.21 18.55
N HIS A 125 28.11 -4.32 19.74
CA HIS A 125 29.55 -4.16 19.95
C HIS A 125 30.31 -5.50 19.98
N ARG A 126 31.60 -5.44 19.66
CA ARG A 126 32.53 -6.58 19.81
C ARG A 126 33.44 -6.33 21.01
N PRO A 127 33.75 -7.37 21.82
CA PRO A 127 33.28 -8.77 21.71
C PRO A 127 31.79 -8.94 22.10
N LEU A 128 31.12 -9.95 21.54
CA LEU A 128 29.71 -10.25 21.83
C LEU A 128 29.60 -10.89 23.22
N ARG A 129 29.26 -10.10 24.24
CA ARG A 129 29.02 -10.56 25.62
C ARG A 129 27.54 -10.54 25.95
N LEU A 130 26.82 -11.50 25.40
CA LEU A 130 25.36 -11.56 25.52
C LEU A 130 24.95 -12.48 26.67
N HIS A 131 24.02 -12.02 27.49
CA HIS A 131 23.40 -12.82 28.54
C HIS A 131 22.01 -13.28 28.10
N ASP A 132 21.70 -14.53 28.38
CA ASP A 132 20.38 -15.11 28.13
C ASP A 132 19.32 -14.55 29.09
N ARG A 133 18.07 -14.99 28.94
CA ARG A 133 16.92 -14.58 29.76
C ARG A 133 17.05 -14.97 31.23
N HIS A 134 17.98 -15.86 31.58
CA HIS A 134 18.26 -16.31 32.94
C HIS A 134 19.50 -15.63 33.52
N GLY A 135 20.12 -14.70 32.78
CA GLY A 135 21.32 -13.98 33.21
C GLY A 135 22.61 -14.80 33.06
N ARG A 136 22.59 -15.91 32.31
CA ARG A 136 23.80 -16.69 32.00
C ARG A 136 24.46 -16.12 30.75
N GLU A 137 25.79 -15.94 30.80
CA GLU A 137 26.56 -15.56 29.63
C GLU A 137 26.55 -16.67 28.58
N LEU A 138 26.20 -16.32 27.35
CA LEU A 138 26.22 -17.20 26.19
C LEU A 138 27.65 -17.37 25.69
N ASP A 139 27.96 -18.56 25.19
CA ASP A 139 29.21 -18.74 24.47
C ASP A 139 29.24 -17.90 23.17
N GLU A 140 30.42 -17.73 22.60
CA GLU A 140 30.59 -16.86 21.44
C GLU A 140 29.78 -17.32 20.22
N GLN A 141 29.59 -18.63 20.05
CA GLN A 141 28.82 -19.19 18.95
C GLN A 141 27.32 -18.95 19.16
N GLN A 142 26.81 -19.22 20.35
CA GLN A 142 25.43 -18.93 20.75
C GLN A 142 25.10 -17.45 20.59
N ALA A 143 25.99 -16.56 21.04
CA ALA A 143 25.80 -15.12 20.89
C ALA A 143 25.75 -14.70 19.40
N ARG A 144 26.57 -15.30 18.53
CA ARG A 144 26.51 -15.09 17.07
C ARG A 144 25.19 -15.61 16.48
N ASP A 145 24.75 -16.80 16.88
CA ASP A 145 23.52 -17.40 16.37
C ASP A 145 22.29 -16.56 16.75
N VAL A 146 22.26 -16.03 17.98
CA VAL A 146 21.23 -15.09 18.43
C VAL A 146 21.24 -13.80 17.60
N LEU A 147 22.43 -13.21 17.37
CA LEU A 147 22.57 -12.02 16.54
C LEU A 147 22.05 -12.27 15.10
N TYR A 148 22.47 -13.36 14.47
CA TYR A 148 22.04 -13.70 13.12
C TYR A 148 20.56 -14.01 13.02
N ALA A 149 19.99 -14.71 14.02
CA ALA A 149 18.56 -14.95 14.10
C ALA A 149 17.77 -13.63 14.19
N MET A 150 18.19 -12.69 15.03
CA MET A 150 17.55 -11.38 15.16
C MET A 150 17.64 -10.58 13.86
N ILE A 151 18.82 -10.52 13.24
CA ILE A 151 19.03 -9.83 11.96
C ILE A 151 18.16 -10.46 10.86
N SER A 152 18.06 -11.79 10.81
CA SER A 152 17.21 -12.51 9.85
C SER A 152 15.74 -12.11 9.98
N VAL A 153 15.21 -12.09 11.22
CA VAL A 153 13.84 -11.66 11.51
C VAL A 153 13.60 -10.22 11.07
N LEU A 154 14.45 -9.29 11.50
CA LEU A 154 14.29 -7.86 11.21
C LEU A 154 14.46 -7.54 9.72
N ASN A 155 15.46 -8.12 9.04
CA ASN A 155 15.65 -7.93 7.60
C ASN A 155 14.48 -8.49 6.78
N GLY A 156 13.94 -9.63 7.20
CA GLY A 156 12.77 -10.22 6.56
C GLY A 156 11.54 -9.30 6.67
N LEU A 157 11.33 -8.70 7.84
CA LEU A 157 10.27 -7.72 8.06
C LEU A 157 10.49 -6.41 7.28
N GLU A 158 11.72 -5.92 7.21
CA GLU A 158 12.07 -4.73 6.41
C GLU A 158 11.76 -4.93 4.94
N ARG A 159 12.06 -6.10 4.37
CA ARG A 159 11.73 -6.41 2.97
C ARG A 159 10.23 -6.41 2.69
N ILE A 160 9.44 -6.93 3.64
CA ILE A 160 7.98 -6.86 3.55
C ILE A 160 7.52 -5.40 3.63
N ALA A 161 8.09 -4.62 4.55
CA ALA A 161 7.77 -3.20 4.70
C ALA A 161 8.08 -2.38 3.45
N ILE A 162 9.25 -2.60 2.83
CA ILE A 162 9.60 -2.02 1.52
C ILE A 162 8.54 -2.37 0.47
N GLY A 163 8.14 -3.64 0.38
CA GLY A 163 7.13 -4.07 -0.59
C GLY A 163 5.76 -3.41 -0.36
N VAL A 164 5.38 -3.18 0.89
CA VAL A 164 4.15 -2.44 1.21
C VAL A 164 4.27 -0.95 0.89
N ASN A 165 5.38 -0.32 1.26
CA ASN A 165 5.59 1.12 1.08
C ASN A 165 5.77 1.50 -0.41
N THR A 166 6.28 0.57 -1.22
CA THR A 166 6.38 0.73 -2.69
C THR A 166 5.11 0.32 -3.43
N GLY A 167 4.10 -0.23 -2.74
CA GLY A 167 2.84 -0.68 -3.35
C GLY A 167 2.91 -2.03 -4.06
N ALA A 168 4.00 -2.79 -3.90
CA ALA A 168 4.12 -4.16 -4.38
C ALA A 168 3.26 -5.15 -3.55
N TYR A 169 2.95 -4.80 -2.30
CA TYR A 169 2.10 -5.58 -1.40
C TYR A 169 0.91 -4.77 -0.88
N ASP A 170 -0.19 -5.46 -0.57
CA ASP A 170 -1.40 -4.89 0.00
C ASP A 170 -1.21 -4.59 1.49
N ARG A 171 -1.14 -3.29 1.81
CA ARG A 171 -1.02 -2.81 3.20
C ARG A 171 -2.15 -3.33 4.09
N LYS A 172 -3.41 -3.24 3.64
CA LYS A 172 -4.58 -3.58 4.47
C LYS A 172 -4.57 -5.06 4.81
N LEU A 173 -4.25 -5.90 3.83
CA LEU A 173 -4.14 -7.33 4.03
C LEU A 173 -3.00 -7.64 5.01
N LEU A 174 -1.81 -7.06 4.81
CA LEU A 174 -0.68 -7.31 5.69
C LEU A 174 -0.98 -6.89 7.13
N THR A 175 -1.58 -5.71 7.34
CA THR A 175 -2.00 -5.25 8.66
C THR A 175 -2.99 -6.25 9.30
N ALA A 176 -3.91 -6.81 8.51
CA ALA A 176 -4.90 -7.76 9.01
C ALA A 176 -4.30 -9.13 9.39
N VAL A 177 -3.37 -9.67 8.60
CA VAL A 177 -2.84 -11.03 8.80
C VAL A 177 -1.58 -11.07 9.67
N GLY A 178 -0.75 -10.03 9.60
CA GLY A 178 0.58 -10.01 10.20
C GLY A 178 0.85 -8.81 11.11
N GLY A 179 -0.01 -7.79 11.13
CA GLY A 179 0.25 -6.51 11.79
C GLY A 179 0.67 -6.64 13.25
N THR A 180 -0.01 -7.47 14.04
CA THR A 180 0.34 -7.70 15.45
C THR A 180 1.74 -8.30 15.62
N ILE A 181 2.10 -9.28 14.79
CA ILE A 181 3.41 -9.95 14.87
C ILE A 181 4.51 -9.00 14.43
N ILE A 182 4.28 -8.22 13.36
CA ILE A 182 5.22 -7.21 12.86
C ILE A 182 5.50 -6.19 13.96
N LYS A 183 4.44 -5.58 14.52
CA LYS A 183 4.54 -4.58 15.58
C LYS A 183 5.25 -5.13 16.82
N ARG A 184 4.82 -6.31 17.31
CA ARG A 184 5.45 -6.95 18.47
C ARG A 184 6.93 -7.27 18.24
N SER A 185 7.28 -7.79 17.06
CA SER A 185 8.67 -8.14 16.73
C SER A 185 9.54 -6.90 16.64
N PHE A 186 9.04 -5.82 16.03
CA PHE A 186 9.77 -4.56 15.97
C PHE A 186 9.94 -3.93 17.36
N THR A 187 8.86 -3.79 18.13
CA THR A 187 8.92 -3.26 19.51
C THR A 187 9.86 -4.08 20.38
N ARG A 188 9.86 -5.41 20.23
CA ARG A 188 10.74 -6.29 20.98
C ARG A 188 12.22 -6.00 20.75
N PHE A 189 12.60 -5.64 19.53
CA PHE A 189 13.99 -5.40 19.14
C PHE A 189 14.33 -3.93 18.90
N SER A 190 13.42 -3.00 19.24
CA SER A 190 13.66 -1.57 19.02
C SER A 190 14.91 -1.05 19.72
N PRO A 191 15.30 -1.51 20.93
CA PRO A 191 16.55 -1.06 21.55
C PRO A 191 17.79 -1.43 20.74
N TYR A 192 17.78 -2.58 20.04
CA TYR A 192 18.86 -2.95 19.12
C TYR A 192 18.89 -2.05 17.88
N VAL A 193 17.71 -1.74 17.32
CA VAL A 193 17.61 -0.85 16.15
C VAL A 193 18.14 0.54 16.47
N GLU A 194 17.74 1.11 17.61
CA GLU A 194 18.21 2.40 18.12
C GLU A 194 19.73 2.38 18.29
N ARG A 195 20.24 1.40 19.05
CA ARG A 195 21.69 1.30 19.33
C ARG A 195 22.51 1.09 18.07
N ARG A 196 22.00 0.32 17.11
CA ARG A 196 22.64 0.11 15.81
C ARG A 196 22.75 1.43 15.04
N ARG A 197 21.70 2.26 15.03
CA ARG A 197 21.72 3.58 14.36
C ARG A 197 22.73 4.53 15.00
N GLU A 198 22.79 4.58 16.32
CA GLU A 198 23.78 5.37 17.07
C GLU A 198 25.21 4.94 16.72
N SER A 199 25.48 3.63 16.71
CA SER A 199 26.80 3.10 16.35
C SER A 199 27.18 3.36 14.88
N ALA A 200 26.20 3.36 13.98
CA ALA A 200 26.38 3.60 12.55
C ALA A 200 26.59 5.08 12.22
N GLN A 201 26.09 6.01 13.03
CA GLN A 201 26.42 7.43 12.88
C GLN A 201 27.91 7.71 13.10
N ALA A 202 28.63 6.83 13.82
CA ALA A 202 30.08 6.92 13.97
C ALA A 202 30.86 6.43 12.72
N HIS A 203 30.25 5.61 11.85
CA HIS A 203 30.90 5.01 10.68
C HIS A 203 29.92 5.00 9.48
N SER A 204 29.97 6.08 8.70
CA SER A 204 29.35 6.33 7.39
C SER A 204 28.55 5.16 6.73
N GLY A 205 27.22 5.30 6.68
CA GLY A 205 26.37 4.61 5.69
C GLY A 205 25.11 3.90 6.23
N GLN A 206 25.10 3.47 7.51
CA GLN A 206 23.99 2.67 8.08
C GLN A 206 23.04 3.46 9.01
N SER A 207 23.00 4.80 8.92
CA SER A 207 22.13 5.66 9.75
C SER A 207 20.62 5.38 9.57
N ARG A 208 20.22 4.56 8.58
CA ARG A 208 18.83 4.25 8.23
C ARG A 208 18.48 2.76 8.40
N ALA A 209 19.01 2.11 9.42
CA ALA A 209 18.64 0.72 9.70
C ALA A 209 17.13 0.62 10.02
N PHE A 210 16.40 -0.22 9.29
CA PHE A 210 15.00 -0.59 9.54
C PHE A 210 13.99 0.57 9.49
N VAL A 211 14.22 1.57 8.64
CA VAL A 211 13.35 2.75 8.52
C VAL A 211 12.00 2.39 7.90
N GLU A 212 11.97 1.52 6.90
CA GLU A 212 10.73 1.16 6.22
C GLU A 212 9.81 0.34 7.13
N LEU A 213 10.41 -0.54 7.94
CA LEU A 213 9.72 -1.29 8.99
C LEU A 213 9.16 -0.36 10.07
N GLU A 214 9.91 0.65 10.51
CA GLU A 214 9.42 1.64 11.47
C GLU A 214 8.22 2.43 10.92
N ILE A 215 8.29 2.87 9.66
CA ILE A 215 7.16 3.52 8.97
C ILE A 215 5.94 2.58 8.97
N LEU A 216 6.10 1.34 8.53
CA LEU A 216 5.01 0.35 8.51
C LEU A 216 4.42 0.15 9.90
N VAL A 217 5.25 0.03 10.94
CA VAL A 217 4.80 -0.19 12.33
C VAL A 217 4.03 1.01 12.87
N SER A 218 4.45 2.23 12.55
CA SER A 218 3.76 3.46 12.96
C SER A 218 2.33 3.55 12.41
N GLU A 219 2.08 2.91 11.27
CA GLU A 219 0.77 2.89 10.62
C GLU A 219 -0.10 1.69 11.01
N ILE A 220 0.47 0.68 11.69
CA ILE A 220 -0.30 -0.44 12.22
C ILE A 220 -1.05 0.05 13.46
N PRO A 221 -2.41 0.09 13.43
CA PRO A 221 -3.20 0.57 14.55
C PRO A 221 -2.89 -0.25 15.80
N GLU A 222 -2.91 0.39 16.97
CA GLU A 222 -2.89 -0.35 18.23
C GLU A 222 -4.10 -1.27 18.27
N ALA A 223 -3.85 -2.56 18.54
CA ALA A 223 -4.91 -3.50 18.77
C ALA A 223 -5.63 -3.06 20.06
N VAL A 224 -6.77 -2.38 19.92
CA VAL A 224 -7.68 -2.14 21.03
C VAL A 224 -8.19 -3.51 21.45
N VAL A 225 -7.63 -4.01 22.55
CA VAL A 225 -8.05 -5.27 23.14
C VAL A 225 -9.47 -5.07 23.68
N ASP A 226 -10.45 -5.63 22.99
CA ASP A 226 -11.83 -5.68 23.50
C ASP A 226 -11.89 -6.66 24.67
N HIS A 227 -11.63 -6.11 25.87
CA HIS A 227 -11.62 -6.86 27.12
C HIS A 227 -12.97 -7.53 27.41
N ALA A 228 -14.08 -6.99 26.92
CA ALA A 228 -15.41 -7.60 27.06
C ALA A 228 -15.53 -8.87 26.20
N ARG A 229 -15.00 -8.85 24.99
CA ARG A 229 -14.97 -10.01 24.10
C ARG A 229 -14.01 -11.12 24.58
N LEU A 230 -12.84 -10.75 25.10
CA LEU A 230 -11.90 -11.70 25.71
C LEU A 230 -12.49 -12.39 26.94
N LYS A 231 -13.18 -11.64 27.79
CA LYS A 231 -13.87 -12.19 28.96
C LYS A 231 -14.92 -13.23 28.54
N LYS A 232 -15.77 -12.92 27.54
CA LYS A 232 -16.77 -13.87 27.00
C LYS A 232 -16.16 -15.15 26.43
N LEU A 233 -15.02 -15.06 25.73
CA LEU A 233 -14.33 -16.23 25.17
C LEU A 233 -13.71 -17.13 26.24
N ASN A 234 -13.22 -16.54 27.35
CA ASN A 234 -12.66 -17.28 28.47
C ASN A 234 -13.74 -17.91 29.36
N GLU A 235 -14.92 -17.29 29.45
CA GLU A 235 -16.07 -17.85 30.15
C GLU A 235 -16.68 -19.04 29.41
N GLY A 236 -16.68 -19.05 28.06
CA GLY A 236 -17.15 -20.17 27.26
C GLY A 236 -16.20 -21.37 27.14
N ARG A 237 -15.03 -21.33 27.78
CA ARG A 237 -14.02 -22.40 27.80
C ARG A 237 -13.93 -23.13 29.14
N ARG A 238 -14.71 -22.73 30.14
CA ARG A 238 -14.89 -23.47 31.41
C ARG A 238 -16.15 -24.31 31.33
#